data_AF-A0A6J6J6W8-F1
#
_entry.id   AF-A0A6J6J6W8-F1
#
_cell.length_a   1.000
_cell.length_b   1.000
_cell.length_c   1.000
_cell.angle_alpha   90.00
_cell.angle_beta   90.00
_cell.angle_gamma   90.00
#
_symmetry.space_group_name_H-M   'P 1'
#
loop_
_entity.id
_entity.type
_entity.pdbx_description
1 polymer ?
#
loop_
_entity_poly.entity_id
_entity_poly.type
_entity_poly.pdbx_seq_one_letter_code
_entity_poly.pdbx_strand_id
1 'polypeptide(L)'
;MPLPQGLGFPGGETLIEPWVTMNFHQTYEYLYLSQTIDAEEAKRIGMVNRVVPREDLDATAELIAWQIAQAPLSVLMGIKAGVKRAWETMGMRVNLQASLQMMEVTGHAGDVAAWRKENADKGYGPAPRKVAAQRAEIALEEARKRYPDLKA
;
A
#
# COMPACT_ATOMS: atom_id res chain seq x y z
N MET A 1 -1.52 -0.29 -3.97
CA MET A 1 -2.89 -0.54 -3.48
C MET A 1 -2.92 -1.93 -2.91
N PRO A 2 -3.51 -2.15 -1.74
CA PRO A 2 -3.57 -3.47 -1.10
C PRO A 2 -4.44 -4.45 -1.88
N LEU A 3 -4.10 -5.72 -1.77
CA LEU A 3 -4.77 -6.83 -2.45
C LEU A 3 -5.76 -7.67 -1.61
N PRO A 4 -6.00 -7.46 -0.29
CA PRO A 4 -6.90 -8.33 0.48
C PRO A 4 -8.30 -8.47 -0.13
N GLN A 5 -9.00 -7.36 -0.41
CA GLN A 5 -10.36 -7.46 -0.94
C GLN A 5 -10.42 -7.87 -2.40
N GLY A 6 -9.40 -7.49 -3.20
CA GLY A 6 -9.35 -7.79 -4.62
C GLY A 6 -8.99 -9.25 -4.93
N LEU A 7 -7.84 -9.70 -4.41
CA LEU A 7 -7.27 -11.02 -4.73
C LEU A 7 -7.22 -11.98 -3.53
N GLY A 8 -7.53 -11.51 -2.32
CA GLY A 8 -7.41 -12.34 -1.11
C GLY A 8 -5.98 -12.53 -0.64
N PHE A 9 -5.07 -11.61 -0.96
CA PHE A 9 -3.67 -11.68 -0.50
C PHE A 9 -3.41 -10.74 0.68
N PRO A 10 -2.59 -11.15 1.67
CA PRO A 10 -2.36 -10.40 2.90
C PRO A 10 -1.29 -9.31 2.70
N GLY A 11 -1.55 -8.31 1.83
CA GLY A 11 -0.64 -7.19 1.58
C GLY A 11 -0.77 -6.57 0.19
N GLY A 12 0.15 -5.67 -0.17
CA GLY A 12 0.37 -5.17 -1.54
C GLY A 12 1.49 -5.94 -2.27
N GLU A 13 1.44 -7.27 -2.20
CA GLU A 13 2.36 -8.26 -2.79
C GLU A 13 3.57 -8.65 -1.92
N THR A 14 4.38 -7.69 -1.45
CA THR A 14 5.57 -8.02 -0.63
C THR A 14 5.42 -7.73 0.87
N LEU A 15 4.27 -7.19 1.30
CA LEU A 15 4.01 -6.74 2.67
C LEU A 15 5.03 -5.70 3.17
N ILE A 16 5.35 -4.70 2.34
CA ILE A 16 6.31 -3.62 2.68
C ILE A 16 5.65 -2.46 3.47
N GLU A 17 4.32 -2.37 3.46
CA GLU A 17 3.52 -1.30 4.04
C GLU A 17 3.87 -0.89 5.48
N PRO A 18 4.15 -1.81 6.44
CA PRO A 18 4.56 -1.41 7.79
C PRO A 18 5.89 -0.64 7.80
N TRP A 19 6.77 -0.91 6.85
CA TRP A 19 8.04 -0.19 6.69
C TRP A 19 7.83 1.14 5.98
N VAL A 20 6.90 1.22 5.02
CA VAL A 20 6.64 2.49 4.32
C VAL A 20 5.98 3.50 5.25
N THR A 21 4.97 3.09 6.02
CA THR A 21 4.23 4.01 6.90
C THR A 21 4.91 4.21 8.26
N MET A 22 5.79 3.28 8.67
CA MET A 22 6.38 3.23 10.01
C MET A 22 5.34 3.33 11.14
N ASN A 23 4.10 2.90 10.88
CA ASN A 23 2.98 2.96 11.80
C ASN A 23 2.03 1.78 11.57
N PHE A 24 1.97 0.86 12.54
CA PHE A 24 1.15 -0.35 12.41
C PHE A 24 -0.36 -0.05 12.37
N HIS A 25 -0.83 1.01 13.03
CA HIS A 25 -2.26 1.39 12.98
C HIS A 25 -2.68 1.81 11.57
N GLN A 26 -1.91 2.72 10.96
CA GLN A 26 -2.16 3.17 9.59
C GLN A 26 -1.98 2.03 8.58
N THR A 27 -1.01 1.15 8.82
CA THR A 27 -0.81 -0.05 7.99
C THR A 27 -2.03 -0.95 7.99
N TYR A 28 -2.57 -1.27 9.17
CA TYR A 28 -3.75 -2.11 9.28
C TYR A 28 -4.96 -1.48 8.60
N GLU A 29 -5.20 -0.19 8.83
CA GLU A 29 -6.29 0.52 8.17
C GLU A 29 -6.16 0.47 6.65
N TYR A 30 -5.00 0.85 6.11
CA TYR A 30 -4.73 0.83 4.68
C TYR A 30 -4.96 -0.57 4.09
N LEU A 31 -4.35 -1.60 4.69
CA LEU A 31 -4.44 -2.98 4.19
C LEU A 31 -5.85 -3.57 4.30
N TYR A 32 -6.49 -3.51 5.47
CA TYR A 32 -7.79 -4.12 5.71
C TYR A 32 -8.91 -3.46 4.90
N LEU A 33 -8.84 -2.14 4.75
CA LEU A 33 -9.82 -1.41 3.95
C LEU A 33 -9.48 -1.43 2.45
N SER A 34 -8.32 -1.97 2.08
CA SER A 34 -7.84 -2.02 0.69
C SER A 34 -8.00 -0.67 -0.01
N GLN A 35 -7.62 0.40 0.66
CA GLN A 35 -7.91 1.76 0.20
C GLN A 35 -7.12 2.11 -1.06
N THR A 36 -7.79 2.86 -1.95
CA THR A 36 -7.09 3.69 -2.92
C THR A 36 -6.95 5.06 -2.29
N ILE A 37 -5.70 5.53 -2.17
CA ILE A 37 -5.38 6.83 -1.58
C ILE A 37 -4.95 7.79 -2.70
N ASP A 38 -5.20 9.09 -2.49
CA ASP A 38 -4.68 10.13 -3.36
C ASP A 38 -3.23 10.50 -3.00
N ALA A 39 -2.66 11.47 -3.72
CA ALA A 39 -1.28 11.88 -3.53
C ALA A 39 -1.04 12.56 -2.17
N GLU A 40 -2.01 13.33 -1.67
CA GLU A 40 -1.90 14.04 -0.39
C GLU A 40 -1.96 13.08 0.78
N GLU A 41 -2.87 12.11 0.73
CA GLU A 41 -2.95 11.05 1.72
C GLU A 41 -1.70 10.17 1.69
N ALA A 42 -1.20 9.82 0.50
CA ALA A 42 0.06 9.11 0.36
C ALA A 42 1.23 9.88 1.00
N LYS A 43 1.24 11.21 0.93
CA LYS A 43 2.25 12.05 1.59
C LYS A 43 2.05 12.05 3.10
N ARG A 44 0.80 12.21 3.57
CA ARG A 44 0.44 12.23 5.00
C ARG A 44 0.86 10.95 5.72
N ILE A 45 0.74 9.80 5.06
CA ILE A 45 1.11 8.49 5.64
C ILE A 45 2.55 8.07 5.32
N GLY A 46 3.35 8.94 4.69
CA GLY A 46 4.79 8.71 4.47
C GLY A 46 5.15 7.87 3.23
N MET A 47 4.20 7.55 2.34
CA MET A 47 4.49 6.83 1.09
C MET A 47 5.24 7.68 0.05
N VAL A 48 4.98 8.99 0.02
CA VAL A 48 5.66 9.91 -0.88
C VAL A 48 6.22 11.11 -0.12
N ASN A 49 7.34 11.65 -0.60
CA ASN A 49 8.00 12.78 0.06
C ASN A 49 7.36 14.14 -0.30
N ARG A 50 6.87 14.29 -1.53
CA ARG A 50 6.35 15.56 -2.07
C ARG A 50 5.19 15.30 -3.03
N VAL A 51 4.22 16.19 -3.03
CA VAL A 51 3.13 16.28 -4.00
C VAL A 51 3.30 17.60 -4.72
N VAL A 52 3.25 17.57 -6.06
CA VAL A 52 3.43 18.72 -6.94
C VAL A 52 2.40 18.67 -8.06
N PRO A 53 2.08 19.81 -8.71
CA PRO A 53 1.30 19.82 -9.95
C PRO A 53 1.88 18.85 -10.99
N ARG A 54 1.02 18.29 -11.83
CA ARG A 54 1.42 17.22 -12.76
C ARG A 54 2.44 17.72 -13.78
N GLU A 55 2.28 18.95 -14.23
CA GLU A 55 3.14 19.67 -15.16
C GLU A 55 4.55 19.93 -14.60
N ASP A 56 4.71 19.98 -13.27
CA ASP A 56 5.97 20.30 -12.60
C ASP A 56 6.74 19.05 -12.16
N LEU A 57 6.19 17.84 -12.36
CA LEU A 57 6.74 16.59 -11.85
C LEU A 57 8.18 16.35 -12.31
N ASP A 58 8.42 16.45 -13.62
CA ASP A 58 9.72 16.15 -14.22
C ASP A 58 10.75 17.21 -13.81
N ALA A 59 10.38 18.49 -13.86
CA ALA A 59 11.25 19.59 -13.45
C ALA A 59 11.66 19.49 -11.98
N THR A 60 10.71 19.11 -11.10
CA THR A 60 11.00 18.91 -9.68
C THR A 60 11.91 17.70 -9.44
N ALA A 61 11.68 16.59 -10.14
CA ALA A 61 12.52 15.40 -10.04
C ALA A 61 13.97 15.67 -10.48
N GLU A 62 14.15 16.37 -11.61
CA GLU A 62 15.45 16.81 -12.10
C GLU A 62 16.14 17.73 -11.08
N LEU A 63 15.45 18.76 -10.57
CA LEU A 63 16.02 19.65 -9.56
C LEU A 63 16.57 18.88 -8.35
N ILE A 64 15.83 17.87 -7.86
CA ILE A 64 16.28 17.02 -6.74
C ILE A 64 17.52 16.20 -7.14
N ALA A 65 17.53 15.61 -8.35
CA ALA A 65 18.67 14.85 -8.84
C ALA A 65 19.93 15.73 -8.94
N TRP A 66 19.80 16.96 -9.45
CA TRP A 66 20.88 17.94 -9.56
C TRP A 66 21.42 18.36 -8.19
N GLN A 67 20.55 18.47 -7.18
CA GLN A 67 20.95 18.71 -5.79
C GLN A 67 21.72 17.52 -5.20
N ILE A 68 21.26 16.28 -5.42
CA ILE A 68 21.94 15.07 -4.96
C ILE A 68 23.33 14.94 -5.60
N ALA A 69 23.44 15.25 -6.89
CA ALA A 69 24.69 15.14 -7.67
C ALA A 69 25.82 16.05 -7.19
N GLN A 70 25.54 17.05 -6.34
CA GLN A 70 26.57 17.94 -5.77
C GLN A 70 27.48 17.25 -4.73
N ALA A 71 27.11 16.06 -4.24
CA ALA A 71 27.88 15.32 -3.23
C ALA A 71 28.80 14.25 -3.87
N PRO A 72 29.98 13.96 -3.26
CA PRO A 72 30.83 12.87 -3.73
C PRO A 72 30.11 11.51 -3.74
N LEU A 73 30.30 10.74 -4.82
CA LEU A 73 29.61 9.45 -5.03
C LEU A 73 29.81 8.48 -3.85
N SER A 74 31.03 8.37 -3.33
CA SER A 74 31.34 7.46 -2.21
C SER A 74 30.55 7.81 -0.95
N VAL A 75 30.31 9.10 -0.69
CA VAL A 75 29.51 9.57 0.45
C VAL A 75 28.03 9.21 0.26
N LEU A 76 27.48 9.46 -0.94
CA LEU A 76 26.09 9.08 -1.26
C LEU A 76 25.85 7.57 -1.13
N MET A 77 26.81 6.76 -1.58
CA MET A 77 26.77 5.30 -1.41
C MET A 77 26.80 4.90 0.06
N GLY A 78 27.66 5.54 0.86
CA GLY A 78 27.74 5.33 2.31
C GLY A 78 26.43 5.64 3.02
N ILE A 79 25.79 6.78 2.71
CA ILE A 79 24.50 7.17 3.26
C ILE A 79 23.42 6.13 2.90
N LYS A 80 23.31 5.77 1.62
CA LYS A 80 22.31 4.79 1.14
C LYS A 80 22.49 3.42 1.82
N ALA A 81 23.74 2.98 1.98
CA ALA A 81 24.05 1.72 2.65
C ALA A 81 23.74 1.78 4.15
N GLY A 82 24.09 2.88 4.83
CA GLY A 82 23.83 3.07 6.25
C GLY A 82 22.34 3.09 6.59
N VAL A 83 21.54 3.86 5.84
CA VAL A 83 20.09 3.93 6.02
C VAL A 83 19.45 2.56 5.78
N LYS A 84 19.81 1.87 4.69
CA LYS A 84 19.31 0.52 4.41
C LYS A 84 19.66 -0.45 5.55
N ARG A 85 20.90 -0.41 6.04
CA ARG A 85 21.36 -1.27 7.13
C ARG A 85 20.58 -1.03 8.41
N ALA A 86 20.22 0.21 8.74
CA ALA A 86 19.38 0.50 9.90
C ALA A 86 18.01 -0.19 9.81
N TRP A 87 17.36 -0.13 8.64
CA TRP A 87 16.06 -0.78 8.41
C TRP A 87 16.14 -2.30 8.43
N GLU A 88 17.20 -2.85 7.84
CA GLU A 88 17.43 -4.30 7.88
C GLU A 88 17.69 -4.80 9.30
N THR A 89 18.44 -4.04 10.11
CA THR A 89 18.65 -4.33 11.54
C THR A 89 17.35 -4.29 12.33
N MET A 90 16.42 -3.38 12.00
CA MET A 90 15.08 -3.37 12.61
C MET A 90 14.22 -4.57 12.22
N GLY A 91 14.63 -5.36 11.22
CA GLY A 91 13.95 -6.59 10.81
C GLY A 91 13.31 -6.56 9.43
N MET A 92 13.48 -5.48 8.65
CA MET A 92 12.82 -5.34 7.32
C MET A 92 13.09 -6.52 6.41
N ARG A 93 14.36 -6.93 6.31
CA ARG A 93 14.74 -8.02 5.41
C ARG A 93 14.08 -9.34 5.79
N VAL A 94 14.01 -9.65 7.09
CA VAL A 94 13.39 -10.90 7.58
C VAL A 94 11.89 -10.88 7.30
N ASN A 95 11.22 -9.75 7.54
CA ASN A 95 9.80 -9.61 7.24
C ASN A 95 9.50 -9.80 5.75
N LEU A 96 10.27 -9.17 4.85
CA LEU A 96 10.10 -9.31 3.40
C LEU A 96 10.40 -10.73 2.89
N GLN A 97 11.34 -11.45 3.50
CA GLN A 97 11.60 -12.85 3.15
C GLN A 97 10.45 -13.78 3.55
N ALA A 98 9.80 -13.50 4.67
CA ALA A 98 8.67 -14.29 5.17
C ALA A 98 7.34 -13.96 4.46
N SER A 99 7.20 -12.79 3.83
CA SER A 99 5.92 -12.33 3.28
C SER A 99 5.39 -13.23 2.16
N LEU A 100 6.27 -13.77 1.31
CA LEU A 100 5.88 -14.72 0.26
C LEU A 100 5.31 -16.02 0.85
N GLN A 101 5.89 -16.52 1.95
CA GLN A 101 5.36 -17.71 2.63
C GLN A 101 3.96 -17.45 3.20
N MET A 102 3.75 -16.28 3.79
CA MET A 102 2.44 -15.87 4.29
C MET A 102 1.42 -15.76 3.17
N MET A 103 1.81 -15.17 2.03
CA MET A 103 0.96 -15.06 0.85
C MET A 103 0.60 -16.43 0.26
N GLU A 104 1.55 -17.36 0.19
CA GLU A 104 1.33 -18.72 -0.30
C GLU A 104 0.34 -19.49 0.58
N VAL A 105 0.55 -19.48 1.90
CA VAL A 105 -0.31 -20.19 2.86
C VAL A 105 -1.73 -19.64 2.84
N THR A 106 -1.87 -18.31 2.85
CA THR A 106 -3.19 -17.65 2.86
C THR A 106 -3.90 -17.75 1.51
N GLY A 107 -3.16 -17.68 0.40
CA GLY A 107 -3.71 -17.74 -0.95
C GLY A 107 -4.40 -19.07 -1.29
N HIS A 108 -4.06 -20.14 -0.56
CA HIS A 108 -4.64 -21.49 -0.66
C HIS A 108 -5.73 -21.77 0.38
N ALA A 109 -6.02 -20.83 1.28
CA ALA A 109 -7.06 -21.00 2.28
C ALA A 109 -8.45 -21.10 1.63
N GLY A 110 -9.31 -21.96 2.20
CA GLY A 110 -10.63 -22.25 1.62
C GLY A 110 -11.57 -21.05 1.58
N ASP A 111 -11.47 -20.16 2.57
CA ASP A 111 -12.20 -18.89 2.64
C ASP A 111 -11.76 -17.93 1.53
N VAL A 112 -10.46 -17.86 1.20
CA VAL A 112 -9.95 -17.08 0.08
C VAL A 112 -10.46 -17.61 -1.26
N ALA A 113 -10.54 -18.94 -1.43
CA ALA A 113 -11.12 -19.55 -2.63
C ALA A 113 -12.63 -19.20 -2.75
N ALA A 114 -13.38 -19.30 -1.65
CA ALA A 114 -14.79 -18.91 -1.61
C ALA A 114 -14.99 -17.42 -1.92
N TRP A 115 -14.15 -16.55 -1.37
CA TRP A 115 -14.16 -15.11 -1.62
C TRP A 115 -13.92 -14.76 -3.10
N ARG A 116 -12.92 -15.39 -3.74
CA ARG A 116 -12.63 -15.20 -5.17
C ARG A 116 -13.81 -15.63 -6.04
N LYS A 117 -14.46 -16.74 -5.70
CA LYS A 117 -15.67 -17.20 -6.38
C LYS A 117 -16.81 -16.19 -6.22
N GLU A 118 -17.06 -15.68 -5.00
CA GLU A 118 -18.08 -14.66 -4.76
C GLU A 118 -17.82 -13.39 -5.59
N ASN A 119 -16.57 -12.92 -5.67
CA ASN A 119 -16.20 -11.76 -6.49
C ASN A 119 -16.48 -12.00 -7.99
N ALA A 120 -16.24 -13.22 -8.48
CA ALA A 120 -16.54 -13.60 -9.85
C ALA A 120 -18.05 -13.67 -10.11
N ASP A 121 -18.81 -14.31 -9.22
CA ASP A 121 -20.27 -14.46 -9.32
C ASP A 121 -20.99 -13.09 -9.27
N LYS A 122 -20.46 -12.14 -8.49
CA LYS A 122 -20.96 -10.74 -8.42
C LYS A 122 -20.50 -9.85 -9.58
N GLY A 123 -19.61 -10.34 -10.44
CA GLY A 123 -19.17 -9.60 -11.63
C GLY A 123 -18.28 -8.38 -11.33
N TYR A 124 -17.59 -8.33 -10.19
CA TYR A 124 -16.68 -7.21 -9.86
C TYR A 124 -15.46 -7.10 -10.77
N GLY A 125 -15.19 -8.16 -11.55
CA GLY A 125 -14.09 -8.22 -12.51
C GLY A 125 -12.72 -8.44 -11.85
N PRO A 126 -11.65 -8.48 -12.65
CA PRO A 126 -10.32 -8.90 -12.18
C PRO A 126 -9.51 -7.78 -11.52
N ALA A 127 -9.95 -6.52 -11.64
CA ALA A 127 -9.17 -5.37 -11.21
C ALA A 127 -9.30 -5.16 -9.68
N PRO A 128 -8.23 -5.37 -8.88
CA PRO A 128 -8.32 -5.30 -7.42
C PRO A 128 -8.85 -3.95 -6.91
N ARG A 129 -8.48 -2.87 -7.62
CA ARG A 129 -8.96 -1.50 -7.35
C ARG A 129 -10.46 -1.37 -7.42
N LYS A 130 -11.07 -1.94 -8.46
CA LYS A 130 -12.50 -1.84 -8.69
C LYS A 130 -13.26 -2.67 -7.67
N VAL A 131 -12.79 -3.89 -7.41
CA VAL A 131 -13.38 -4.79 -6.40
C VAL A 131 -13.43 -4.12 -5.02
N ALA A 132 -12.33 -3.52 -4.57
CA ALA A 132 -12.27 -2.86 -3.27
C ALA A 132 -13.19 -1.64 -3.20
N ALA A 133 -13.22 -0.81 -4.26
CA ALA A 133 -14.10 0.36 -4.33
C ALA A 133 -15.58 -0.04 -4.26
N GLN A 134 -16.01 -1.02 -5.07
CA GLN A 134 -17.38 -1.52 -5.07
C GLN A 134 -17.79 -2.10 -3.71
N ARG A 135 -16.89 -2.87 -3.06
CA ARG A 135 -17.14 -3.41 -1.72
C ARG A 135 -17.22 -2.32 -0.65
N ALA A 136 -16.41 -1.26 -0.75
CA ALA A 136 -16.49 -0.10 0.14
C ALA A 136 -17.80 0.69 -0.04
N GLU A 137 -18.27 0.87 -1.28
CA GLU A 137 -19.56 1.50 -1.58
C GLU A 137 -20.72 0.72 -0.96
N ILE A 138 -20.76 -0.60 -1.15
CA ILE A 138 -21.79 -1.47 -0.54
C ILE A 138 -21.76 -1.38 0.99
N ALA A 139 -20.57 -1.39 1.58
CA ALA A 139 -20.43 -1.25 3.04
C ALA A 139 -20.95 0.11 3.54
N LEU A 140 -20.71 1.19 2.79
CA LEU A 140 -21.24 2.52 3.11
C LEU A 140 -22.76 2.59 2.97
N GLU A 141 -23.35 1.97 1.94
CA GLU A 141 -24.80 1.89 1.77
C GLU A 141 -25.47 1.15 2.93
N GLU A 142 -24.93 -0.01 3.32
CA GLU A 142 -25.41 -0.77 4.48
C GLU A 142 -25.25 0.03 5.78
N ALA A 143 -24.13 0.73 5.96
CA ALA A 143 -23.93 1.59 7.11
C ALA A 143 -24.95 2.73 7.16
N ARG A 144 -25.27 3.37 6.04
CA ARG A 144 -26.27 4.45 5.96
C ARG A 144 -27.69 3.98 6.22
N LYS A 145 -28.06 2.74 5.84
CA LYS A 145 -29.36 2.15 6.22
C LYS A 145 -29.54 2.08 7.74
N ARG A 146 -28.45 1.77 8.47
CA ARG A 146 -28.44 1.67 9.93
C ARG A 146 -28.20 3.02 10.63
N TYR A 147 -27.40 3.89 10.01
CA TYR A 147 -26.98 5.18 10.53
C TYR A 147 -27.20 6.26 9.45
N PRO A 148 -28.43 6.79 9.29
CA PRO A 148 -28.78 7.71 8.20
C PRO A 148 -27.95 9.00 8.17
N ASP A 149 -27.50 9.48 9.33
CA ASP A 149 -26.72 10.72 9.46
C ASP A 149 -25.20 10.55 9.25
N LEU A 150 -24.75 9.35 8.85
CA LEU A 150 -23.32 9.08 8.62
C LEU A 150 -22.78 9.90 7.45
N LYS A 151 -21.89 10.85 7.77
CA LYS A 151 -21.10 11.59 6.78
C LYS A 151 -19.93 10.71 6.32
N ALA A 152 -19.79 10.56 5.01
CA ALA A 152 -18.66 9.87 4.37
C ALA A 152 -17.44 10.78 4.32
#